data_AF-C5H434-F1
#
_entry.id   AF-C5H434-F1
#
_cell.length_a   1.000
_cell.length_b   1.000
_cell.length_c   1.000
_cell.angle_alpha   90.00
_cell.angle_beta   90.00
_cell.angle_gamma   90.00
#
_symmetry.space_group_name_H-M   'P 1'
#
loop_
_entity.id
_entity.type
_entity.pdbx_description
1 polymer ?
#
loop_
_entity_poly.entity_id
_entity_poly.type
_entity_poly.pdbx_seq_one_letter_code
_entity_poly.pdbx_strand_id
1 'polypeptide(L)'
;VDIDWEYPVSGGLDGNSKRPEDKQNYTLLLSKIREKLDAAEAVDGKEYLLTIASGASPTYAANTELANIASIVDWINIMTYDLYGAW
;
A
#
# COMPACT_ATOMS: atom_id res chain seq x y z
N VAL A 1 -2.11 -5.32 -10.39
CA VAL A 1 -0.93 -4.52 -10.02
C VAL A 1 -0.73 -4.64 -8.53
N ASP A 2 0.52 -4.81 -8.10
CA ASP A 2 0.88 -4.82 -6.68
C ASP A 2 1.66 -3.55 -6.38
N ILE A 3 1.30 -2.86 -5.29
CA ILE A 3 1.98 -1.64 -4.85
C ILE A 3 2.82 -1.93 -3.62
N ASP A 4 4.13 -1.73 -3.76
CA ASP A 4 5.11 -1.90 -2.71
C ASP A 4 5.77 -0.55 -2.39
N TRP A 5 5.16 0.19 -1.46
CA TRP A 5 5.71 1.45 -0.97
C TRP A 5 6.34 1.22 0.41
N GLU A 6 7.67 1.30 0.46
CA GLU A 6 8.47 1.16 1.68
C GLU A 6 9.06 2.50 2.19
N TYR A 7 8.45 3.19 3.16
CA TYR A 7 7.10 3.02 3.71
C TYR A 7 6.46 4.42 3.85
N PRO A 8 5.13 4.55 3.76
CA PRO A 8 4.46 5.82 4.01
C PRO A 8 4.88 6.43 5.35
N VAL A 9 5.16 7.75 5.36
CA VAL A 9 5.52 8.57 6.52
C VAL A 9 6.90 8.25 7.14
N SER A 10 7.18 6.99 7.50
CA SER A 10 8.45 6.64 8.14
C SER A 10 9.62 6.58 7.16
N GLY A 11 9.33 6.32 5.89
CA GLY A 11 10.32 5.88 4.91
C GLY A 11 10.83 4.47 5.21
N GLY A 12 11.59 3.92 4.26
CA GLY A 12 12.34 2.67 4.39
C GLY A 12 13.82 2.99 4.50
N LEU A 13 14.55 2.87 3.40
CA LEU A 13 15.98 3.18 3.33
C LEU A 13 16.28 4.67 3.54
N ASP A 14 17.49 4.95 4.01
CA ASP A 14 18.02 6.31 4.11
C ASP A 14 18.01 7.01 2.75
N GLY A 15 17.52 8.25 2.74
CA GLY A 15 17.34 9.04 1.53
C GLY A 15 15.96 8.94 0.89
N ASN A 16 15.09 8.00 1.31
CA ASN A 16 13.70 7.96 0.84
C ASN A 16 12.97 9.26 1.23
N SER A 17 12.30 9.86 0.25
CA SER A 17 11.41 10.99 0.50
C SER A 17 10.22 10.51 1.33
N LYS A 18 9.93 11.25 2.40
CA LYS A 18 8.86 10.91 3.35
C LYS A 18 8.21 12.15 3.89
N ARG A 19 6.89 12.11 4.06
CA ARG A 19 6.09 13.23 4.56
C ARG A 19 4.94 12.74 5.43
N PRO A 20 4.47 13.52 6.42
CA PRO A 20 3.29 13.15 7.21
C PRO A 20 2.04 12.87 6.36
N GLU A 21 1.89 13.59 5.24
CA GLU A 21 0.76 13.46 4.33
C GLU A 21 0.74 12.13 3.57
N ASP A 22 1.84 11.37 3.57
CA ASP A 22 1.90 10.06 2.91
C ASP A 22 0.82 9.11 3.46
N LYS A 23 0.43 9.26 4.73
CA LYS A 23 -0.65 8.45 5.34
C LYS A 23 -1.95 8.55 4.55
N GLN A 24 -2.42 9.78 4.29
CA GLN A 24 -3.66 10.01 3.54
C GLN A 24 -3.44 9.87 2.02
N ASN A 25 -2.29 10.32 1.53
CA ASN A 25 -1.97 10.24 0.10
C ASN A 25 -1.86 8.79 -0.37
N TYR A 26 -1.43 7.86 0.48
CA TYR A 26 -1.39 6.46 0.11
C TYR A 26 -2.80 5.89 -0.10
N THR A 27 -3.75 6.19 0.78
CA THR A 27 -5.16 5.83 0.60
C THR A 27 -5.72 6.43 -0.70
N LEU A 28 -5.47 7.73 -0.96
CA LEU A 28 -5.91 8.40 -2.18
C LEU A 28 -5.31 7.78 -3.45
N LEU A 29 -4.03 7.40 -3.42
CA LEU A 29 -3.37 6.72 -4.52
C LEU A 29 -4.05 5.39 -4.81
N LEU A 30 -4.26 4.55 -3.80
CA LEU A 30 -4.90 3.25 -3.96
C LEU A 30 -6.35 3.38 -4.45
N SER A 31 -7.13 4.32 -3.89
CA SER A 31 -8.48 4.62 -4.38
C SER A 31 -8.47 5.01 -5.86
N LYS A 32 -7.51 5.84 -6.28
CA LYS A 32 -7.42 6.28 -7.67
C LYS A 32 -7.00 5.16 -8.60
N ILE A 33 -6.13 4.26 -8.16
CA ILE A 33 -5.76 3.07 -8.94
C ILE A 33 -6.97 2.15 -9.09
N ARG A 34 -7.70 1.85 -8.00
CA ARG A 34 -8.90 1.01 -8.04
C ARG A 34 -9.94 1.57 -9.00
N GLU A 35 -10.22 2.89 -8.95
CA GLU A 35 -11.11 3.57 -9.91
C GLU A 35 -10.70 3.32 -11.38
N LYS A 36 -9.39 3.37 -11.68
CA LYS A 36 -8.89 3.17 -13.04
C LYS A 36 -8.92 1.71 -13.48
N LEU A 37 -8.65 0.79 -12.55
CA LEU A 37 -8.78 -0.63 -12.83
C LEU A 37 -10.24 -0.99 -13.11
N ASP A 38 -11.18 -0.55 -12.27
CA ASP A 38 -12.62 -0.80 -12.46
C ASP A 38 -13.12 -0.30 -13.82
N ALA A 39 -12.69 0.89 -14.23
CA ALA A 39 -13.03 1.43 -15.54
C ALA A 39 -12.45 0.58 -16.69
N ALA A 40 -11.25 0.03 -16.52
CA ALA A 40 -10.63 -0.87 -17.50
C ALA A 40 -11.31 -2.26 -17.51
N GLU A 41 -11.68 -2.80 -16.35
CA GLU A 41 -12.42 -4.07 -16.24
C GLU A 41 -13.74 -4.01 -17.03
N ALA A 42 -14.46 -2.90 -16.93
CA ALA A 42 -15.72 -2.68 -17.63
C ALA A 42 -15.56 -2.66 -19.17
N VAL A 43 -14.41 -2.20 -19.68
CA VAL A 43 -14.11 -2.15 -21.12
C VAL A 43 -13.60 -3.50 -21.61
N ASP A 44 -12.73 -4.14 -20.84
CA ASP A 44 -12.01 -5.34 -21.26
C ASP A 44 -12.78 -6.64 -20.96
N GLY A 45 -13.79 -6.58 -20.09
CA GLY A 45 -14.58 -7.74 -19.68
C GLY A 45 -13.78 -8.77 -18.87
N LYS A 46 -12.77 -8.32 -18.11
CA LYS A 46 -11.95 -9.17 -17.23
C LYS A 46 -11.62 -8.44 -15.94
N GLU A 47 -11.31 -9.20 -14.91
CA GLU A 47 -10.93 -8.68 -13.60
C GLU A 47 -9.46 -8.23 -13.55
N TYR A 48 -9.20 -7.14 -12.83
CA TYR A 48 -7.89 -6.56 -12.58
C TYR A 48 -7.67 -6.40 -11.09
N LEU A 49 -6.68 -7.13 -10.57
CA LEU A 49 -6.38 -7.13 -9.15
C LEU A 49 -5.53 -5.91 -8.77
N LEU A 50 -5.80 -5.34 -7.61
CA LEU A 50 -5.00 -4.36 -6.88
C LEU A 50 -4.61 -4.95 -5.53
N THR A 51 -3.31 -5.14 -5.34
CA THR A 51 -2.76 -5.70 -4.10
C THR A 51 -1.66 -4.79 -3.57
N ILE A 52 -1.25 -4.99 -2.32
CA ILE A 52 -0.11 -4.28 -1.73
C ILE A 52 0.82 -5.24 -1.00
N ALA A 53 2.10 -4.90 -0.95
CA ALA A 53 3.03 -5.37 0.08
C ALA A 53 2.99 -4.40 1.27
N SER A 54 2.92 -4.92 2.49
CA SER A 54 2.81 -4.10 3.69
C SER A 54 3.84 -4.49 4.75
N GLY A 55 4.38 -3.51 5.47
CA GLY A 55 5.22 -3.76 6.63
C GLY A 55 4.46 -4.46 7.76
N ALA A 56 5.15 -5.32 8.52
CA ALA A 56 4.58 -6.07 9.64
C ALA A 56 4.70 -5.36 11.00
N SER A 57 5.08 -4.07 11.03
CA SER A 57 5.39 -3.34 12.27
C SER A 57 4.22 -2.48 12.77
N PRO A 58 4.12 -2.23 14.10
CA PRO A 58 3.16 -1.27 14.66
C PRO A 58 3.30 0.13 14.08
N THR A 59 4.53 0.55 13.73
CA THR A 59 4.79 1.85 13.10
C THR A 59 4.15 1.94 11.71
N TYR A 60 4.24 0.88 10.90
CA TYR A 60 3.56 0.81 9.61
C TYR A 60 2.04 0.94 9.78
N ALA A 61 1.47 0.20 10.74
CA ALA A 61 0.04 0.27 11.04
C ALA A 61 -0.41 1.66 11.52
N ALA A 62 0.40 2.35 12.31
CA ALA A 62 0.10 3.71 12.78
C ALA A 62 0.19 4.75 11.65
N ASN A 63 1.06 4.54 10.67
CA ASN A 63 1.33 5.45 9.55
C ASN A 63 0.44 5.22 8.33
N THR A 64 -0.46 4.24 8.36
CA THR A 64 -1.38 3.93 7.26
C THR A 64 -2.82 3.90 7.74
N GLU A 65 -3.77 4.00 6.82
CA GLU A 65 -5.21 3.88 7.11
C GLU A 65 -5.68 2.46 6.79
N LEU A 66 -5.17 1.46 7.51
CA LEU A 66 -5.35 0.04 7.19
C LEU A 66 -6.80 -0.38 6.91
N ALA A 67 -7.77 0.13 7.67
CA ALA A 67 -9.18 -0.17 7.45
C ALA A 67 -9.69 0.35 6.10
N ASN A 68 -9.30 1.58 5.72
CA ASN A 68 -9.66 2.16 4.42
C ASN A 68 -8.95 1.41 3.29
N ILE A 69 -7.65 1.15 3.45
CA ILE A 69 -6.84 0.41 2.48
C ILE A 69 -7.42 -0.98 2.23
N ALA A 70 -7.76 -1.73 3.27
CA ALA A 70 -8.35 -3.07 3.16
C ALA A 70 -9.71 -3.09 2.46
N SER A 71 -10.41 -1.95 2.39
CA SER A 71 -11.66 -1.82 1.62
C SER A 71 -11.45 -1.53 0.13
N ILE A 72 -10.22 -1.21 -0.28
CA ILE A 72 -9.85 -0.80 -1.63
C ILE A 72 -9.11 -1.91 -2.39
N VAL A 73 -8.22 -2.63 -1.69
CA VAL A 73 -7.34 -3.64 -2.29
C VAL A 73 -7.96 -5.03 -2.18
N ASP A 74 -7.64 -5.91 -3.12
CA ASP A 74 -8.15 -7.28 -3.14
C ASP A 74 -7.57 -8.11 -1.99
N TRP A 75 -6.28 -7.93 -1.69
CA TRP A 75 -5.64 -8.43 -0.49
C TRP A 75 -4.34 -7.70 -0.17
N ILE A 76 -3.81 -7.99 1.03
CA ILE A 76 -2.57 -7.42 1.57
C ILE A 76 -1.56 -8.56 1.77
N ASN A 77 -0.43 -8.49 1.08
CA ASN A 77 0.73 -9.34 1.31
C ASN A 77 1.54 -8.77 2.47
N ILE A 78 1.24 -9.20 3.70
CA ILE A 78 2.00 -8.74 4.88
C ILE A 78 3.38 -9.38 4.85
N MET A 79 4.43 -8.56 4.85
CA MET A 79 5.83 -9.00 4.85
C MET A 79 6.22 -9.49 6.24
N THR A 80 5.77 -10.71 6.59
CA THR A 80 5.99 -11.38 7.88
C THR A 80 7.39 -11.98 8.02
N TYR A 81 8.38 -11.23 7.56
CA TYR A 81 9.80 -11.54 7.57
C TYR A 81 10.60 -10.27 7.90
N ASP A 82 11.93 -10.35 7.92
CA ASP A 82 12.83 -9.25 8.28
C ASP A 82 12.56 -8.60 9.65
N LEU A 83 12.00 -9.38 10.57
CA LEU A 83 11.71 -8.93 11.94
C LEU A 83 12.99 -8.75 12.79
N TYR A 84 14.07 -9.44 12.42
CA TYR A 84 15.39 -9.35 13.02
C TYR A 84 16.45 -9.56 11.94
N GLY A 85 17.63 -8.96 12.14
CA GLY A 85 18.79 -9.17 11.29
C GLY A 85 20.05 -8.55 11.88
N ALA A 86 21.10 -8.42 11.07
CA ALA A 86 22.42 -7.97 11.51
C ALA A 86 22.56 -6.43 11.64
N TRP A 87 21.51 -5.69 11.29
CA TRP A 87 21.42 -4.23 11.38
C TRP A 87 21.15 -3.74 12.81
#